data_AF-A0A972LR94-F1
#
_entry.id   AF-A0A972LR94-F1
#
_cell.length_a   1.000
_cell.length_b   1.000
_cell.length_c   1.000
_cell.angle_alpha   90.00
_cell.angle_beta   90.00
_cell.angle_gamma   90.00
#
_symmetry.space_group_name_H-M   'P 1'
#
loop_
_entity.id
_entity.type
_entity.pdbx_description
1 polymer ?
#
loop_
_entity_poly.entity_id
_entity_poly.type
_entity_poly.pdbx_seq_one_letter_code
_entity_poly.pdbx_strand_id
1 'polypeptide(L)'
;MTRFIFVLAAACYVGLVLAEGVVTNRSDQEQLTDNQSLFKIMDDAGAHSNIFYEFDQVFRSLNEEDLRKAKADIIALGYRVDKIVQREHDKNYYAIDAKMVMIYHKFVIARHSMQMLKLARKHNIIYDGWGVQLTAAGVEHEDVKEKPK
;
A
#
# COMPACT_ATOMS: atom_id res chain seq x y z
N MET A 1 31.12 -12.50 -7.17
CA MET A 1 31.21 -11.95 -5.80
C MET A 1 30.13 -10.88 -5.68
N THR A 2 28.86 -11.29 -5.58
CA THR A 2 27.72 -10.39 -5.86
C THR A 2 26.51 -10.80 -5.01
N ARG A 3 26.68 -10.84 -3.68
CA ARG A 3 25.59 -11.10 -2.73
C ARG A 3 25.49 -10.09 -1.58
N PHE A 4 26.33 -9.06 -1.56
CA PHE A 4 26.44 -8.16 -0.39
C PHE A 4 25.75 -6.80 -0.52
N ILE A 5 25.24 -6.42 -1.70
CA ILE A 5 24.74 -5.04 -1.91
C ILE A 5 23.25 -4.90 -1.55
N PHE A 6 22.42 -5.94 -1.71
CA PHE A 6 20.99 -5.85 -1.43
C PHE A 6 20.64 -5.77 0.06
N VAL A 7 21.45 -6.38 0.93
CA VAL A 7 21.18 -6.39 2.39
C VAL A 7 21.39 -5.01 3.02
N LEU A 8 22.36 -4.23 2.53
CA LEU A 8 22.66 -2.90 3.07
C LEU A 8 21.57 -1.86 2.78
N ALA A 9 20.94 -1.91 1.60
CA ALA A 9 19.88 -0.97 1.23
C ALA A 9 18.59 -1.21 2.02
N ALA A 10 18.20 -2.48 2.22
CA ALA A 10 17.04 -2.84 3.03
C ALA A 10 17.26 -2.47 4.51
N ALA A 11 18.47 -2.68 5.05
CA ALA A 11 18.81 -2.32 6.41
C ALA A 11 18.78 -0.80 6.66
N CYS A 12 19.27 0.02 5.72
CA CYS A 12 19.19 1.48 5.84
C CYS A 12 17.75 2.00 5.78
N TYR A 13 16.91 1.42 4.93
CA TYR A 13 15.51 1.80 4.80
C TYR A 13 14.70 1.48 6.05
N VAL A 14 14.81 0.25 6.56
CA VAL A 14 14.17 -0.16 7.81
C VAL A 14 14.72 0.66 8.98
N GLY A 15 16.03 0.94 9.02
CA GLY A 15 16.65 1.81 10.01
C GLY A 15 16.11 3.24 10.02
N LEU A 16 15.87 3.84 8.85
CA LEU A 16 15.31 5.20 8.75
C LEU A 16 13.87 5.25 9.24
N VAL A 17 13.04 4.27 8.89
CA VAL A 17 11.63 4.19 9.33
C VAL A 17 11.53 3.87 10.84
N LEU A 18 12.45 3.03 11.36
CA LEU A 18 12.56 2.76 12.79
C LEU A 18 13.00 4.01 13.58
N ALA A 19 13.96 4.77 13.07
CA ALA A 19 14.48 5.97 13.72
C ALA A 19 13.43 7.10 13.85
N GLU A 20 12.49 7.18 12.91
CA GLU A 20 11.34 8.11 12.99
C GLU A 20 10.18 7.60 13.89
N GLY A 21 10.35 6.46 14.58
CA GLY A 21 9.32 5.91 15.47
C GLY A 21 8.07 5.40 14.74
N VAL A 22 8.20 5.05 13.45
CA VAL A 22 7.06 4.63 12.62
C VAL A 22 6.69 3.17 12.86
N VAL A 23 7.64 2.32 13.26
CA VAL A 23 7.43 0.89 13.58
C VAL A 23 7.35 0.71 15.08
N THR A 24 6.26 0.12 15.55
CA THR A 24 5.97 -0.06 16.98
C THR A 24 5.52 -1.47 17.34
N ASN A 25 5.18 -2.31 16.36
CA ASN A 25 4.61 -3.63 16.58
C ASN A 25 4.88 -4.58 15.38
N ARG A 26 4.43 -5.84 15.49
CA ARG A 26 4.63 -6.87 14.47
C ARG A 26 3.94 -6.56 13.14
N SER A 27 2.72 -6.04 13.15
CA SER A 27 2.00 -5.73 11.90
C SER A 27 2.65 -4.57 11.14
N ASP A 28 3.28 -3.64 11.85
CA ASP A 28 4.11 -2.60 11.25
C ASP A 28 5.32 -3.20 10.48
N GLN A 29 5.94 -4.26 11.00
CA GLN A 29 7.06 -4.95 10.34
C GLN A 29 6.62 -5.81 9.13
N GLU A 30 5.47 -6.48 9.25
CA GLU A 30 4.85 -7.22 8.15
C GLU A 30 4.53 -6.26 7.00
N GLN A 31 3.92 -5.11 7.28
CA GLN A 31 3.64 -4.08 6.28
C GLN A 31 4.89 -3.57 5.56
N LEU A 32 6.01 -3.39 6.27
CA LEU A 32 7.27 -2.99 5.63
C LEU A 32 7.83 -4.08 4.71
N THR A 33 7.62 -5.35 5.06
CA THR A 33 8.02 -6.49 4.23
C THR A 33 7.17 -6.57 2.96
N ASP A 34 5.86 -6.35 3.09
CA ASP A 34 4.94 -6.29 1.95
C ASP A 34 5.28 -5.12 1.03
N ASN A 35 5.60 -3.95 1.60
CA ASN A 35 6.05 -2.79 0.84
C ASN A 35 7.32 -3.10 0.03
N GLN A 36 8.30 -3.79 0.60
CA GLN A 36 9.52 -4.18 -0.13
C GLN A 36 9.21 -5.05 -1.35
N SER A 37 8.26 -5.98 -1.20
CA SER A 37 7.83 -6.85 -2.29
C SER A 37 7.14 -6.06 -3.41
N LEU A 38 6.24 -5.13 -3.05
CA LEU A 38 5.55 -4.26 -4.01
C LEU A 38 6.51 -3.28 -4.70
N PHE A 39 7.48 -2.71 -3.98
CA PHE A 39 8.51 -1.87 -4.60
C PHE A 39 9.35 -2.62 -5.60
N LYS A 40 9.67 -3.89 -5.33
CA LYS A 40 10.37 -4.71 -6.31
C LYS A 40 9.56 -4.88 -7.58
N ILE A 41 8.26 -5.18 -7.46
CA ILE A 41 7.35 -5.31 -8.61
C ILE A 41 7.29 -3.99 -9.40
N MET A 42 7.17 -2.86 -8.70
CA MET A 42 7.16 -1.53 -9.32
C MET A 42 8.46 -1.22 -10.05
N ASP A 43 9.61 -1.50 -9.43
CA ASP A 43 10.92 -1.28 -10.05
C ASP A 43 11.10 -2.17 -11.28
N ASP A 44 10.75 -3.46 -11.18
CA ASP A 44 10.85 -4.43 -12.28
C ASP A 44 9.94 -4.04 -13.45
N ALA A 45 8.79 -3.41 -13.17
CA ALA A 45 7.88 -2.88 -14.18
C ALA A 45 8.31 -1.50 -14.74
N GLY A 46 9.44 -0.94 -14.30
CA GLY A 46 9.95 0.32 -14.82
C GLY A 46 9.28 1.58 -14.23
N ALA A 47 8.78 1.53 -12.99
CA ALA A 47 8.22 2.71 -12.35
C ALA A 47 9.28 3.82 -12.15
N HIS A 48 8.90 5.07 -12.40
CA HIS A 48 9.79 6.23 -12.35
C HIS A 48 9.34 7.29 -11.34
N SER A 49 10.28 7.86 -10.59
CA SER A 49 9.99 8.83 -9.53
C SER A 49 9.53 10.21 -10.02
N ASN A 50 9.64 10.50 -11.31
CA ASN A 50 9.14 11.73 -11.95
C ASN A 50 7.75 11.56 -12.57
N ILE A 51 7.13 10.39 -12.43
CA ILE A 51 5.77 10.10 -12.90
C ILE A 51 4.82 10.08 -11.71
N PHE A 52 3.62 10.62 -11.93
CA PHE A 52 2.52 10.52 -10.99
C PHE A 52 1.75 9.23 -11.22
N TYR A 53 1.51 8.48 -10.14
CA TYR A 53 0.71 7.27 -10.16
C TYR A 53 -0.50 7.44 -9.25
N GLU A 54 -1.63 6.84 -9.63
CA GLU A 54 -2.78 6.70 -8.75
C GLU A 54 -2.61 5.44 -7.90
N PHE A 55 -2.45 5.66 -6.59
CA PHE A 55 -2.34 4.59 -5.60
C PHE A 55 -3.68 4.36 -4.94
N ASP A 56 -4.03 3.09 -4.80
CA ASP A 56 -5.25 2.63 -4.14
C ASP A 56 -4.89 2.06 -2.77
N GLN A 57 -5.67 2.41 -1.75
CA GLN A 57 -5.60 1.87 -0.39
C GLN A 57 -6.91 1.14 -0.12
N VAL A 58 -6.85 -0.11 0.33
CA VAL A 58 -8.03 -0.93 0.57
C VAL A 58 -8.24 -1.08 2.07
N PHE A 59 -9.44 -0.78 2.55
CA PHE A 59 -9.86 -1.08 3.91
C PHE A 59 -11.08 -1.99 3.90
N ARG A 60 -11.18 -2.88 4.89
CA ARG A 60 -12.33 -3.76 5.05
C ARG A 60 -12.78 -3.91 6.50
N SER A 61 -14.06 -4.23 6.67
CA SER A 61 -14.67 -4.49 7.97
C SER A 61 -15.86 -5.44 7.82
N LEU A 62 -16.21 -6.17 8.88
CA LEU A 62 -17.48 -6.90 8.97
C LEU A 62 -18.66 -5.97 9.29
N ASN A 63 -18.39 -4.72 9.67
CA ASN A 63 -19.37 -3.71 10.01
C ASN A 63 -19.18 -2.47 9.12
N GLU A 64 -20.17 -2.18 8.28
CA GLU A 64 -20.14 -1.05 7.35
C GLU A 64 -19.97 0.31 8.06
N GLU A 65 -20.52 0.44 9.27
CA GLU A 65 -20.52 1.70 10.02
C GLU A 65 -19.10 2.09 10.47
N ASP A 66 -18.24 1.12 10.74
CA ASP A 66 -16.84 1.41 11.11
C ASP A 66 -16.06 1.99 9.92
N LEU A 67 -16.37 1.55 8.69
CA LEU A 67 -15.82 2.14 7.47
C LEU A 67 -16.36 3.55 7.22
N ARG A 68 -17.64 3.82 7.55
CA ARG A 68 -18.22 5.17 7.43
C ARG A 68 -17.55 6.16 8.37
N LYS A 69 -17.24 5.76 9.60
CA LYS A 69 -16.50 6.60 10.56
C LYS A 69 -15.07 6.87 10.08
N ALA A 70 -14.40 5.85 9.55
CA ALA A 70 -13.04 5.99 9.02
C ALA A 70 -12.97 6.90 7.79
N LYS A 71 -14.03 6.94 6.97
CA LYS A 71 -14.08 7.72 5.72
C LYS A 71 -13.71 9.20 5.89
N ALA A 72 -14.19 9.84 6.95
CA ALA A 72 -13.91 11.26 7.19
C ALA A 72 -12.42 11.52 7.43
N ASP A 73 -11.76 10.66 8.21
CA ASP A 73 -10.32 10.75 8.46
C ASP A 73 -9.52 10.46 7.19
N ILE A 74 -9.92 9.45 6.39
CA ILE A 74 -9.25 9.12 5.14
C ILE A 74 -9.31 10.31 4.16
N ILE A 75 -10.47 10.97 4.05
CA ILE A 75 -10.62 12.20 3.25
C ILE A 75 -9.75 13.34 3.78
N ALA A 76 -9.69 13.52 5.10
CA ALA A 76 -8.86 14.55 5.72
C ALA A 76 -7.35 14.34 5.46
N LEU A 77 -6.93 13.11 5.20
CA LEU A 77 -5.57 12.76 4.78
C LEU A 77 -5.31 13.01 3.28
N GLY A 78 -6.30 13.50 2.53
CA GLY A 78 -6.17 13.88 1.12
C GLY A 78 -6.55 12.79 0.13
N TYR A 79 -7.12 11.67 0.59
CA TYR A 79 -7.55 10.59 -0.31
C TYR A 79 -8.95 10.87 -0.88
N ARG A 80 -9.14 10.53 -2.15
CA ARG A 80 -10.47 10.39 -2.76
C ARG A 80 -11.03 9.03 -2.38
N VAL A 81 -12.19 9.01 -1.72
CA VAL A 81 -12.77 7.78 -1.19
C VAL A 81 -13.98 7.35 -2.01
N ASP A 82 -13.97 6.11 -2.48
CA ASP A 82 -15.05 5.53 -3.25
C ASP A 82 -16.26 5.15 -2.37
N LYS A 83 -17.26 4.53 -2.97
CA LYS A 83 -18.43 4.00 -2.24
C LYS A 83 -18.01 2.74 -1.48
N ILE A 84 -18.61 2.54 -0.31
CA ILE A 84 -18.48 1.29 0.42
C ILE A 84 -19.23 0.22 -0.38
N VAL A 85 -18.57 -0.91 -0.61
CA VAL A 85 -19.12 -2.05 -1.34
C VAL A 85 -19.11 -3.28 -0.46
N GLN A 86 -20.17 -4.09 -0.53
CA GLN A 86 -20.15 -5.41 0.06
C GLN A 86 -19.40 -6.36 -0.88
N ARG A 87 -18.48 -7.14 -0.33
CA ARG A 87 -17.73 -8.16 -1.06
C ARG A 87 -17.95 -9.52 -0.39
N GLU A 88 -18.03 -10.55 -1.20
CA GLU A 88 -18.15 -11.93 -0.74
C GLU A 88 -16.78 -12.62 -0.92
N HIS A 89 -16.21 -13.08 0.18
CA HIS A 89 -15.11 -14.06 0.19
C HIS A 89 -15.53 -15.18 1.17
N ASP A 90 -14.61 -15.73 1.96
CA ASP A 90 -14.90 -16.72 3.02
C ASP A 90 -16.00 -16.28 4.01
N LYS A 91 -16.21 -14.97 4.15
CA LYS A 91 -17.33 -14.33 4.86
C LYS A 91 -17.72 -13.05 4.12
N ASN A 92 -18.98 -12.63 4.26
CA ASN A 92 -19.42 -11.33 3.75
C ASN A 92 -18.74 -10.21 4.55
N TYR A 93 -18.10 -9.28 3.85
CA TYR A 93 -17.47 -8.11 4.43
C TYR A 93 -17.74 -6.86 3.59
N TYR A 94 -17.53 -5.70 4.18
CA TYR A 94 -17.59 -4.41 3.50
C TYR A 94 -16.17 -3.93 3.21
N ALA A 95 -15.98 -3.31 2.06
CA ALA A 95 -14.72 -2.72 1.64
C ALA A 95 -14.91 -1.28 1.17
N ILE A 96 -13.88 -0.46 1.38
CA ILE A 96 -13.80 0.89 0.85
C ILE A 96 -12.41 1.12 0.27
N ASP A 97 -12.39 1.61 -0.96
CA ASP A 97 -11.15 1.94 -1.67
C ASP A 97 -10.90 3.45 -1.55
N ALA A 98 -9.65 3.82 -1.27
CA ALA A 98 -9.22 5.20 -1.11
C ALA A 98 -8.00 5.49 -1.99
N LYS A 99 -8.12 6.51 -2.84
CA LYS A 99 -7.20 6.77 -3.95
C LYS A 99 -6.44 8.08 -3.76
N MET A 100 -5.16 8.08 -4.10
CA MET A 100 -4.33 9.28 -4.07
C MET A 100 -3.32 9.27 -5.21
N VAL A 101 -3.18 10.40 -5.89
CA VAL A 101 -2.15 10.59 -6.91
C VAL A 101 -0.89 11.12 -6.25
N MET A 102 0.21 10.39 -6.37
CA MET A 102 1.51 10.78 -5.83
C MET A 102 2.65 10.23 -6.69
N ILE A 103 3.85 10.77 -6.52
CA ILE A 103 5.05 10.29 -7.22
C ILE A 103 5.52 8.94 -6.67
N TYR A 104 6.21 8.15 -7.50
CA TYR A 104 6.84 6.92 -7.02
C TYR A 104 8.07 7.23 -6.15
N HIS A 105 7.86 7.32 -4.84
CA HIS A 105 8.91 7.51 -3.86
C HIS A 105 8.74 6.55 -2.68
N LYS A 106 9.60 5.54 -2.57
CA LYS A 106 9.48 4.41 -1.62
C LYS A 106 9.29 4.83 -0.16
N PHE A 107 9.98 5.88 0.27
CA PHE A 107 9.83 6.39 1.64
C PHE A 107 8.46 7.05 1.86
N VAL A 108 7.95 7.80 0.87
CA VAL A 108 6.65 8.46 0.97
C VAL A 108 5.55 7.39 0.99
N ILE A 109 5.63 6.43 0.07
CA ILE A 109 4.63 5.35 -0.02
C ILE A 109 4.57 4.53 1.26
N ALA A 110 5.70 4.14 1.85
CA ALA A 110 5.66 3.41 3.11
C ALA A 110 5.18 4.26 4.29
N ARG A 111 5.51 5.55 4.34
CA ARG A 111 4.94 6.43 5.35
C ARG A 111 3.41 6.46 5.25
N HIS A 112 2.88 6.54 4.03
CA HIS A 112 1.45 6.45 3.78
C HIS A 112 0.86 5.10 4.21
N SER A 113 1.45 3.96 3.82
CA SER A 113 0.94 2.64 4.22
C SER A 113 0.93 2.46 5.73
N MET A 114 1.97 2.95 6.42
CA MET A 114 2.08 2.94 7.88
C MET A 114 1.03 3.83 8.54
N GLN A 115 0.72 4.98 7.92
CA GLN A 115 -0.35 5.86 8.37
C GLN A 115 -1.73 5.21 8.20
N MET A 116 -1.96 4.49 7.09
CA MET A 116 -3.21 3.76 6.86
C MET A 116 -3.38 2.62 7.88
N LEU A 117 -2.30 1.90 8.21
CA LEU A 117 -2.33 0.87 9.25
C LEU A 117 -2.70 1.45 10.63
N LYS A 118 -2.18 2.63 10.98
CA LYS A 118 -2.55 3.35 12.21
C LYS A 118 -4.01 3.81 12.20
N LEU A 119 -4.49 4.33 11.08
CA LEU A 119 -5.89 4.73 10.89
C LEU A 119 -6.82 3.53 11.03
N ALA A 120 -6.46 2.39 10.45
CA ALA A 120 -7.26 1.17 10.55
C ALA A 120 -7.43 0.72 12.00
N ARG A 121 -6.36 0.75 12.79
CA ARG A 121 -6.41 0.48 14.24
C ARG A 121 -7.31 1.47 14.99
N LYS A 122 -7.24 2.77 14.67
CA LYS A 122 -8.07 3.81 15.30
C LYS A 122 -9.57 3.54 15.15
N HIS A 123 -9.98 3.03 13.99
CA HIS A 123 -11.39 2.79 13.66
C HIS A 123 -11.83 1.34 13.79
N ASN A 124 -10.97 0.45 14.31
CA ASN A 124 -11.25 -0.98 14.40
C ASN A 124 -11.64 -1.62 13.05
N ILE A 125 -10.95 -1.21 11.98
CA ILE A 125 -11.08 -1.78 10.64
C ILE A 125 -9.76 -2.45 10.23
N ILE A 126 -9.78 -3.21 9.14
CA ILE A 126 -8.60 -3.89 8.60
C ILE A 126 -8.09 -3.07 7.42
N TYR A 127 -6.79 -2.75 7.43
CA TYR A 127 -6.09 -2.29 6.25
C TYR A 127 -5.64 -3.51 5.46
N ASP A 128 -6.14 -3.66 4.23
CA ASP A 128 -5.94 -4.83 3.37
C ASP A 128 -4.79 -4.62 2.36
N GLY A 129 -4.04 -3.54 2.53
CA GLY A 129 -2.89 -3.20 1.70
C GLY A 129 -3.16 -2.11 0.68
N TRP A 130 -2.20 -1.94 -0.23
CA TRP A 130 -2.24 -0.95 -1.27
C TRP A 130 -1.82 -1.51 -2.63
N GLY A 131 -2.25 -0.83 -3.69
CA GLY A 131 -1.91 -1.16 -5.06
C GLY A 131 -1.76 0.10 -5.91
N VAL A 132 -1.43 -0.11 -7.19
CA VAL A 132 -1.22 0.95 -8.16
C VAL A 132 -1.50 0.41 -9.57
N GLN A 133 -2.17 1.21 -10.38
CA GLN A 133 -2.39 0.90 -11.79
C GLN A 133 -1.27 1.49 -12.65
N LEU A 134 -0.38 0.62 -13.14
CA LEU A 134 0.78 1.03 -13.94
C LEU A 134 0.42 1.47 -15.37
N THR A 135 -0.63 0.88 -15.95
CA THR A 135 -1.10 1.20 -17.32
C THR A 135 -1.61 2.64 -17.44
N ALA A 136 -2.21 3.18 -16.38
CA ALA A 136 -2.66 4.57 -16.34
C ALA A 136 -1.51 5.60 -16.37
N ALA A 137 -0.28 5.17 -16.07
CA ALA A 137 0.92 5.99 -16.06
C ALA A 137 1.72 5.93 -17.38
N GLY A 138 1.17 5.31 -18.43
CA GLY A 138 1.85 5.16 -19.73
C GLY A 138 3.00 4.15 -19.72
N VAL A 139 3.07 3.30 -18.69
CA VAL A 139 4.03 2.20 -18.61
C VAL A 139 3.44 1.00 -19.36
N GLU A 140 3.91 0.76 -20.58
CA GLU A 140 3.54 -0.44 -21.35
C GLU A 140 4.16 -1.67 -20.68
N HIS A 141 3.32 -2.64 -20.31
CA HIS A 141 3.76 -3.92 -19.78
C HIS A 141 3.73 -4.93 -20.93
N GLU A 142 4.86 -5.54 -21.30
CA GLU A 142 4.84 -6.75 -22.11
C GLU A 142 4.23 -7.88 -21.26
N ASP A 143 3.17 -8.51 -21.77
CA ASP A 143 2.51 -9.64 -21.12
C ASP A 143 3.54 -10.74 -20.82
N VAL A 144 3.74 -11.05 -19.55
CA VAL A 144 4.44 -12.27 -19.15
C VAL A 144 3.55 -13.44 -19.55
N LYS A 145 3.78 -13.97 -20.75
CA LYS A 145 3.15 -15.20 -21.23
C LYS A 145 3.34 -16.28 -20.17
N GLU A 146 2.25 -16.63 -19.50
CA GLU A 146 2.16 -17.80 -18.65
C GLU A 146 2.64 -19.00 -19.47
N LYS A 147 3.79 -19.59 -19.10
CA LYS A 147 4.24 -20.83 -19.73
C LYS A 147 3.23 -21.92 -19.33
N PRO A 148 2.51 -22.53 -20.28
CA PRO A 148 1.66 -23.67 -19.95
C PRO A 148 2.55 -24.81 -19.46
N LYS A 149 2.11 -25.48 -18.39
CA LYS A 149 2.72 -26.70 -17.83
C LYS A 149 2.60 -27.87 -18.81
#